data_AF-A0A9D1JVL5-F1
#
_entry.id   AF-A0A9D1JVL5-F1
#
_cell.length_a   1.000
_cell.length_b   1.000
_cell.length_c   1.000
_cell.angle_alpha   90.00
_cell.angle_beta   90.00
_cell.angle_gamma   90.00
#
_symmetry.space_group_name_H-M   'P 1'
#
loop_
_entity.id
_entity.type
_entity.pdbx_description
1 polymer ?
#
loop_
_entity_poly.entity_id
_entity_poly.type
_entity_poly.pdbx_seq_one_letter_code
_entity_poly.pdbx_strand_id
1 'polypeptide(L)'
;EDVLAALDRLIYLLGTYDITTIRASLGMYLVCKYIHERTDVRVLLTGEISDELFGYKYTDFAPSPEEFQRESKKRVDEIHMYDVLRADRCISANSLEARVPFGDIFFVRYVMGLDPALKMNRHGIGKYLLRKAFERDGWLPQDLLWRQKAAFSDAVGHSMVDGLKEYAETKYSDAEFEARRQKYDYARPFTKESLLYREIFEKYYPGQAHMIPGFWMPNPSWPGCGVSDPSARVLANYGESGK
;
A
#
# COMPACT_ATOMS: atom_id res chain seq x y z
N GLU A 1 4.60 -20.46 5.91
CA GLU A 1 6.05 -20.70 5.84
C GLU A 1 6.71 -19.91 4.71
N ASP A 2 6.23 -20.03 3.46
CA ASP A 2 6.78 -19.30 2.30
C ASP A 2 6.87 -17.77 2.49
N VAL A 3 5.85 -17.16 3.13
CA VAL A 3 5.83 -15.72 3.43
C VAL A 3 7.00 -15.30 4.31
N LEU A 4 7.23 -16.01 5.42
CA LEU A 4 8.30 -15.69 6.36
C LEU A 4 9.68 -16.00 5.75
N ALA A 5 9.78 -17.08 4.97
CA ALA A 5 11.01 -17.42 4.24
C ALA A 5 11.39 -16.37 3.19
N ALA A 6 10.41 -15.71 2.57
CA ALA A 6 10.64 -14.68 1.58
C ALA A 6 10.99 -13.30 2.18
N LEU A 7 10.67 -13.04 3.46
CA LEU A 7 10.71 -11.70 4.05
C LEU A 7 12.09 -11.02 3.97
N ASP A 8 13.16 -11.70 4.40
CA ASP A 8 14.51 -11.15 4.40
C ASP A 8 15.00 -10.81 2.98
N ARG A 9 14.74 -11.71 2.02
CA ARG A 9 15.07 -11.49 0.60
C ARG A 9 14.22 -10.38 0.00
N LEU A 10 12.94 -10.30 0.35
CA LEU A 10 12.03 -9.30 -0.18
C LEU A 10 12.41 -7.90 0.28
N ILE A 11 12.73 -7.70 1.57
CA ILE A 11 13.17 -6.41 2.09
C ILE A 11 14.47 -5.96 1.40
N TYR A 12 15.39 -6.91 1.17
CA TYR A 12 16.56 -6.65 0.32
C TYR A 12 16.15 -6.19 -1.09
N LEU A 13 15.25 -6.90 -1.78
CA LEU A 13 14.85 -6.54 -3.15
C LEU A 13 14.14 -5.18 -3.24
N LEU A 14 13.30 -4.86 -2.25
CA LEU A 14 12.54 -3.61 -2.22
C LEU A 14 13.42 -2.41 -1.89
N GLY A 15 14.39 -2.57 -0.98
CA GLY A 15 15.17 -1.45 -0.47
C GLY A 15 14.31 -0.48 0.36
N THR A 16 13.40 -1.01 1.17
CA THR A 16 12.54 -0.21 2.06
C THR A 16 12.26 -0.95 3.36
N TYR A 17 11.89 -0.21 4.40
CA TYR A 17 11.42 -0.74 5.69
C TYR A 17 9.94 -0.41 5.94
N ASP A 18 9.24 0.17 4.95
CA ASP A 18 7.85 0.55 5.10
C ASP A 18 6.91 -0.66 5.26
N ILE A 19 6.04 -0.59 6.27
CA ILE A 19 5.15 -1.70 6.67
C ILE A 19 4.18 -2.04 5.54
N THR A 20 3.49 -1.04 4.98
CA THR A 20 2.46 -1.24 3.94
C THR A 20 3.08 -1.82 2.69
N THR A 21 4.21 -1.25 2.28
CA THR A 21 4.97 -1.68 1.11
C THR A 21 5.40 -3.13 1.26
N ILE A 22 6.02 -3.51 2.38
CA ILE A 22 6.50 -4.89 2.61
C ILE A 22 5.32 -5.89 2.66
N ARG A 23 4.27 -5.59 3.44
CA ARG A 23 3.09 -6.47 3.55
C ARG A 23 2.45 -6.74 2.18
N ALA A 24 2.22 -5.70 1.39
CA ALA A 24 1.63 -5.85 0.05
C ALA A 24 2.60 -6.52 -0.94
N SER A 25 3.91 -6.30 -0.78
CA SER A 25 4.93 -6.86 -1.67
C SER A 25 5.07 -8.37 -1.56
N LEU A 26 4.79 -8.97 -0.40
CA LEU A 26 4.89 -10.42 -0.20
C LEU A 26 4.01 -11.19 -1.20
N GLY A 27 2.72 -10.85 -1.27
CA GLY A 27 1.80 -11.48 -2.22
C GLY A 27 2.19 -11.20 -3.67
N MET A 28 2.55 -9.95 -3.98
CA MET A 28 2.94 -9.57 -5.34
C MET A 28 4.20 -10.30 -5.81
N TYR A 29 5.24 -10.38 -4.97
CA TYR A 29 6.48 -11.08 -5.28
C TYR A 29 6.25 -12.57 -5.53
N LEU A 30 5.45 -13.23 -4.70
CA LEU A 30 5.15 -14.65 -4.86
C LEU A 30 4.35 -14.93 -6.14
N VAL A 31 3.38 -14.08 -6.49
CA VAL A 31 2.64 -14.19 -7.75
C VAL A 31 3.56 -13.94 -8.95
N CYS A 32 4.42 -12.93 -8.90
CA CYS A 32 5.37 -12.64 -9.98
C CYS A 32 6.36 -13.79 -10.17
N LYS A 33 6.87 -14.36 -9.07
CA LYS A 33 7.72 -15.55 -9.10
C LYS A 33 7.02 -16.73 -9.76
N TYR A 34 5.77 -17.00 -9.37
CA TYR A 34 4.97 -18.06 -9.99
C TYR A 34 4.79 -17.83 -11.50
N ILE A 35 4.42 -16.61 -11.92
CA ILE A 35 4.24 -16.27 -13.34
C ILE A 35 5.53 -16.51 -14.12
N HIS A 36 6.66 -16.05 -13.59
CA HIS A 36 7.98 -16.24 -14.20
C HIS A 36 8.35 -17.73 -14.35
N GLU A 37 8.15 -18.52 -13.30
CA GLU A 37 8.55 -19.93 -13.26
C GLU A 37 7.61 -20.87 -14.02
N ARG A 38 6.34 -20.48 -14.21
CA ARG A 38 5.27 -21.38 -14.69
C ARG A 38 4.62 -20.94 -15.99
N THR A 39 4.95 -19.76 -16.52
CA THR A 39 4.30 -19.21 -17.72
C THR A 39 5.28 -18.46 -18.62
N ASP A 40 4.86 -18.20 -19.85
CA ASP A 40 5.60 -17.38 -20.82
C ASP A 40 5.21 -15.89 -20.80
N VAL A 41 4.35 -15.48 -19.84
CA VAL A 41 3.97 -14.07 -19.70
C VAL A 41 5.20 -13.26 -19.28
N ARG A 42 5.41 -12.11 -19.95
CA ARG A 42 6.50 -11.17 -19.65
C ARG A 42 6.03 -9.76 -19.35
N VAL A 43 4.81 -9.40 -19.72
CA VAL A 43 4.24 -8.06 -19.52
C VAL A 43 2.96 -8.19 -18.71
N LEU A 44 2.87 -7.47 -17.60
CA LEU A 44 1.71 -7.42 -16.72
C LEU A 44 1.10 -6.03 -16.72
N LEU A 45 -0.24 -5.96 -16.80
CA LEU A 45 -0.98 -4.73 -16.54
C LEU A 45 -1.37 -4.68 -15.06
N THR A 46 -1.11 -3.56 -14.39
CA THR A 46 -1.46 -3.36 -12.98
C THR A 46 -2.39 -2.17 -12.80
N GLY A 47 -3.16 -2.19 -11.71
CA GLY A 47 -4.09 -1.12 -11.34
C GLY A 47 -3.50 -0.10 -10.35
N GLU A 48 -2.18 -0.06 -10.17
CA GLU A 48 -1.47 0.90 -9.31
C GLU A 48 -1.81 2.35 -9.72
N ILE A 49 -1.60 3.33 -8.85
CA ILE A 49 -1.87 4.78 -9.10
C ILE A 49 -3.38 5.13 -9.06
N SER A 50 -4.27 4.15 -9.18
CA SER A 50 -5.72 4.39 -9.14
C SER A 50 -6.19 4.94 -7.77
N ASP A 51 -5.62 4.51 -6.65
CA ASP A 51 -6.02 5.00 -5.32
C ASP A 51 -5.49 6.41 -5.04
N GLU A 52 -4.30 6.72 -5.52
CA GLU A 52 -3.65 8.02 -5.41
C GLU A 52 -4.44 9.09 -6.17
N LEU A 53 -5.07 8.71 -7.28
CA LEU A 53 -5.86 9.61 -8.11
C LEU A 53 -7.32 9.75 -7.64
N PHE A 54 -7.95 8.65 -7.23
CA PHE A 54 -9.40 8.58 -6.96
C PHE A 54 -9.77 8.34 -5.49
N GLY A 55 -8.78 8.20 -4.62
CA GLY A 55 -8.96 8.09 -3.18
C GLY A 55 -8.72 6.69 -2.61
N TYR A 56 -8.12 6.69 -1.42
CA TYR A 56 -8.04 5.54 -0.52
C TYR A 56 -9.26 5.49 0.40
N LYS A 57 -9.34 4.47 1.26
CA LYS A 57 -10.42 4.40 2.26
C LYS A 57 -10.36 5.54 3.28
N TYR A 58 -9.17 5.98 3.67
CA TYR A 58 -9.04 7.11 4.60
C TYR A 58 -9.36 8.46 3.96
N THR A 59 -9.39 8.56 2.63
CA THR A 59 -9.76 9.81 1.96
C THR A 59 -11.25 10.14 2.05
N ASP A 60 -12.06 9.19 2.53
CA ASP A 60 -13.44 9.46 2.95
C ASP A 60 -13.51 10.42 4.15
N PHE A 61 -12.43 10.53 4.95
CA PHE A 61 -12.32 11.45 6.08
C PHE A 61 -11.71 12.81 5.71
N ALA A 62 -11.43 13.06 4.42
CA ALA A 62 -10.93 14.36 3.98
C ALA A 62 -11.94 15.46 4.37
N PRO A 63 -11.52 16.52 5.08
CA PRO A 63 -12.46 17.52 5.60
C PRO A 63 -12.99 18.46 4.51
N SER A 64 -12.31 18.54 3.36
CA SER A 64 -12.78 19.30 2.20
C SER A 64 -12.24 18.71 0.88
N PRO A 65 -12.85 19.05 -0.27
CA PRO A 65 -12.31 18.71 -1.59
C PRO A 65 -10.85 19.15 -1.78
N GLU A 66 -10.47 20.30 -1.24
CA GLU A 66 -9.10 20.84 -1.36
C GLU A 66 -8.10 20.02 -0.54
N GLU A 67 -8.48 19.54 0.65
CA GLU A 67 -7.64 18.60 1.42
C GLU A 67 -7.51 17.26 0.72
N PHE A 68 -8.59 16.72 0.14
CA PHE A 68 -8.52 15.52 -0.70
C PHE A 68 -7.52 15.70 -1.85
N GLN A 69 -7.57 16.85 -2.53
CA GLN A 69 -6.69 17.15 -3.65
C GLN A 69 -5.22 17.31 -3.21
N ARG A 70 -4.98 17.97 -2.07
CA ARG A 70 -3.63 18.07 -1.47
C ARG A 70 -3.07 16.70 -1.15
N GLU A 71 -3.88 15.83 -0.54
CA GLU A 71 -3.45 14.47 -0.23
C GLU A 71 -3.20 13.66 -1.50
N SER A 72 -4.09 13.72 -2.50
CA SER A 72 -3.90 13.05 -3.79
C SER A 72 -2.58 13.49 -4.44
N LYS A 73 -2.31 14.79 -4.47
CA LYS A 73 -1.04 15.32 -5.01
C LYS A 73 0.16 14.78 -4.24
N LYS A 74 0.15 14.85 -2.91
CA LYS A 74 1.23 14.31 -2.06
C LYS A 74 1.48 12.84 -2.39
N ARG A 75 0.42 12.04 -2.51
CA ARG A 75 0.53 10.61 -2.79
C ARG A 75 1.11 10.37 -4.18
N VAL A 76 0.67 11.12 -5.19
CA VAL A 76 1.27 11.11 -6.55
C VAL A 76 2.76 11.48 -6.52
N ASP A 77 3.16 12.50 -5.76
CA ASP A 77 4.58 12.88 -5.64
C ASP A 77 5.41 11.78 -4.95
N GLU A 78 4.81 11.05 -4.00
CA GLU A 78 5.46 10.02 -3.19
C GLU A 78 5.41 8.59 -3.78
N ILE A 79 4.66 8.31 -4.85
CA ILE A 79 4.42 6.93 -5.35
C ILE A 79 5.69 6.13 -5.62
N HIS A 80 6.75 6.80 -6.07
CA HIS A 80 8.03 6.19 -6.41
C HIS A 80 8.79 5.66 -5.18
N MET A 81 8.34 6.01 -3.97
CA MET A 81 8.88 5.56 -2.68
C MET A 81 8.02 4.46 -2.03
N TYR A 82 6.81 4.22 -2.54
CA TYR A 82 5.84 3.27 -1.97
C TYR A 82 5.26 2.30 -3.01
N ASP A 83 4.06 2.56 -3.52
CA ASP A 83 3.30 1.63 -4.37
C ASP A 83 4.01 1.29 -5.68
N VAL A 84 4.58 2.28 -6.36
CA VAL A 84 5.34 2.05 -7.61
C VAL A 84 6.69 1.41 -7.31
N LEU A 85 7.31 1.69 -6.16
CA LEU A 85 8.53 0.99 -5.72
C LEU A 85 8.25 -0.50 -5.56
N ARG A 86 7.17 -0.87 -4.87
CA ARG A 86 6.75 -2.28 -4.74
C ARG A 86 6.48 -2.91 -6.11
N ALA A 87 5.67 -2.26 -6.94
CA ALA A 87 5.29 -2.81 -8.24
C ALA A 87 6.53 -3.06 -9.11
N ASP A 88 7.39 -2.05 -9.25
CA ASP A 88 8.61 -2.16 -10.04
C ASP A 88 9.54 -3.26 -9.51
N ARG A 89 9.88 -3.25 -8.22
CA ARG A 89 10.87 -4.18 -7.65
C ARG A 89 10.37 -5.62 -7.61
N CYS A 90 9.12 -5.86 -7.25
CA CYS A 90 8.57 -7.22 -7.21
C CYS A 90 8.45 -7.83 -8.61
N ILE A 91 8.07 -7.04 -9.61
CA ILE A 91 7.85 -7.51 -10.98
C ILE A 91 9.22 -7.68 -11.68
N SER A 92 10.11 -6.68 -11.60
CA SER A 92 11.44 -6.73 -12.24
C SER A 92 12.36 -7.79 -11.62
N ALA A 93 12.28 -8.06 -10.31
CA ALA A 93 13.04 -9.13 -9.66
C ALA A 93 12.73 -10.53 -10.22
N ASN A 94 11.61 -10.67 -10.92
CA ASN A 94 11.18 -11.90 -11.56
C ASN A 94 11.22 -11.80 -13.11
N SER A 95 12.03 -10.89 -13.67
CA SER A 95 12.19 -10.71 -15.13
C SER A 95 10.87 -10.46 -15.87
N LEU A 96 9.96 -9.71 -15.25
CA LEU A 96 8.69 -9.27 -15.82
C LEU A 96 8.71 -7.74 -16.00
N GLU A 97 7.88 -7.23 -16.89
CA GLU A 97 7.62 -5.80 -17.13
C GLU A 97 6.23 -5.43 -16.60
N ALA A 98 6.14 -4.34 -15.84
CA ALA A 98 4.88 -3.75 -15.41
C ALA A 98 4.44 -2.62 -16.34
N ARG A 99 3.16 -2.61 -16.71
CA ARG A 99 2.51 -1.46 -17.35
C ARG A 99 1.38 -0.99 -16.45
N VAL A 100 1.36 0.32 -16.17
CA VAL A 100 0.43 0.94 -15.23
C VAL A 100 -0.43 1.96 -15.97
N PRO A 101 -1.58 1.57 -16.56
CA PRO A 101 -2.39 2.49 -17.37
C PRO A 101 -2.89 3.72 -16.60
N PHE A 102 -3.19 3.58 -15.31
CA PHE A 102 -3.56 4.72 -14.44
C PHE A 102 -2.41 5.72 -14.25
N GLY A 103 -1.16 5.31 -14.51
CA GLY A 103 0.02 6.16 -14.49
C GLY A 103 0.31 6.88 -15.80
N ASP A 104 -0.55 6.76 -16.81
CA ASP A 104 -0.40 7.54 -18.05
C ASP A 104 -0.43 9.05 -17.75
N ILE A 105 0.51 9.78 -18.36
CA ILE A 105 0.72 11.21 -18.06
C ILE A 105 -0.52 12.04 -18.42
N PHE A 106 -1.21 11.72 -19.52
CA PHE A 106 -2.41 12.45 -19.93
C PHE A 106 -3.60 12.11 -19.02
N PHE A 107 -3.75 10.84 -18.66
CA PHE A 107 -4.77 10.39 -17.74
C PHE A 107 -4.60 11.02 -16.34
N VAL A 108 -3.38 11.00 -15.79
CA VAL A 108 -3.06 11.64 -14.50
C VAL A 108 -3.38 13.13 -14.56
N ARG A 109 -2.93 13.85 -15.61
CA ARG A 109 -3.22 15.28 -15.78
C ARG A 109 -4.72 15.57 -15.86
N TYR A 110 -5.47 14.73 -16.59
CA TYR A 110 -6.91 14.85 -16.69
C TYR A 110 -7.58 14.69 -15.33
N VAL A 111 -7.32 13.60 -14.62
CA VAL A 111 -7.95 13.31 -13.32
C VAL A 111 -7.55 14.32 -12.24
N MET A 112 -6.29 14.77 -12.24
CA MET A 112 -5.81 15.79 -11.31
C MET A 112 -6.35 17.18 -11.64
N GLY A 113 -6.81 17.43 -12.87
CA GLY A 113 -7.46 18.67 -13.28
C GLY A 113 -8.97 18.73 -13.05
N LEU A 114 -9.60 17.61 -12.66
CA LEU A 114 -11.02 17.59 -12.32
C LEU A 114 -11.31 18.38 -11.04
N ASP A 115 -12.53 18.91 -10.94
CA ASP A 115 -13.04 19.44 -9.67
C ASP A 115 -12.94 18.34 -8.59
N PRO A 116 -12.15 18.56 -7.51
CA PRO A 116 -11.96 17.56 -6.48
C PRO A 116 -13.26 17.18 -5.77
N ALA A 117 -14.29 18.03 -5.81
CA ALA A 117 -15.62 17.71 -5.28
C ALA A 117 -16.24 16.46 -5.93
N LEU A 118 -15.88 16.16 -7.19
CA LEU A 118 -16.32 14.97 -7.92
C LEU A 118 -15.62 13.68 -7.43
N LYS A 119 -14.48 13.80 -6.76
CA LYS A 119 -13.69 12.67 -6.25
C LYS A 119 -14.04 12.35 -4.78
N MET A 120 -14.66 13.28 -4.08
CA MET A 120 -15.16 13.08 -2.71
C MET A 120 -16.17 11.93 -2.65
N ASN A 121 -16.05 11.08 -1.64
CA ASN A 121 -17.03 10.03 -1.40
C ASN A 121 -18.32 10.60 -0.79
N ARG A 122 -19.30 10.89 -1.65
CA ARG A 122 -20.66 11.35 -1.26
C ARG A 122 -21.73 10.26 -1.34
N HIS A 123 -21.36 9.09 -1.84
CA HIS A 123 -22.29 8.02 -2.19
C HIS A 123 -22.13 6.76 -1.33
N GLY A 124 -21.29 6.82 -0.28
CA GLY A 124 -20.99 5.68 0.57
C GLY A 124 -20.10 4.62 -0.11
N ILE A 125 -19.50 4.94 -1.25
CA ILE A 125 -18.59 4.06 -1.98
C ILE A 125 -17.43 4.85 -2.59
N GLY A 126 -16.21 4.44 -2.22
CA GLY A 126 -14.98 5.05 -2.73
C GLY A 126 -14.84 4.87 -4.25
N LYS A 127 -14.13 5.82 -4.89
CA LYS A 127 -13.93 5.86 -6.35
C LYS A 127 -15.23 5.88 -7.16
N TYR A 128 -16.29 6.49 -6.64
CA TYR A 128 -17.60 6.56 -7.28
C TYR A 128 -17.51 7.06 -8.73
N LEU A 129 -16.77 8.14 -8.98
CA LEU A 129 -16.56 8.71 -10.31
C LEU A 129 -16.00 7.69 -11.30
N LEU A 130 -14.97 6.93 -10.89
CA LEU A 130 -14.37 5.90 -11.71
C LEU A 130 -15.37 4.77 -12.00
N ARG A 131 -16.11 4.31 -10.98
CA ARG A 131 -17.12 3.24 -11.13
C ARG A 131 -18.22 3.65 -12.11
N LYS A 132 -18.73 4.88 -12.01
CA LYS A 132 -19.73 5.42 -12.95
C LYS A 132 -19.22 5.51 -14.38
N ALA A 133 -17.92 5.79 -14.59
CA ALA A 133 -17.33 5.82 -15.91
C ALA A 133 -17.36 4.44 -16.59
N PHE A 134 -17.17 3.36 -15.83
CA PHE A 134 -17.19 1.98 -16.35
C PHE A 134 -18.56 1.30 -16.31
N GLU A 135 -19.58 1.92 -15.71
CA GLU A 135 -20.92 1.34 -15.57
C GLU A 135 -21.65 1.18 -16.91
N ARG A 136 -21.53 2.17 -17.80
CA ARG A 136 -22.33 2.25 -19.04
C ARG A 136 -22.02 1.14 -20.03
N ASP A 137 -20.76 0.72 -20.07
CA ASP A 137 -20.27 -0.20 -21.09
C ASP A 137 -20.40 -1.67 -20.68
N GLY A 138 -20.77 -1.95 -19.42
CA GLY A 138 -20.94 -3.32 -18.93
C GLY A 138 -19.66 -4.16 -18.89
N TRP A 139 -18.48 -3.54 -18.79
CA TRP A 139 -17.18 -4.24 -18.76
C TRP A 139 -17.01 -5.20 -17.57
N LEU A 140 -17.67 -4.92 -16.44
CA LEU A 140 -17.56 -5.68 -15.20
C LEU A 140 -18.95 -6.09 -14.70
N PRO A 141 -19.07 -7.27 -14.05
CA PRO A 141 -20.25 -7.64 -13.27
C PRO A 141 -20.63 -6.55 -12.26
N GLN A 142 -21.93 -6.30 -12.06
CA GLN A 142 -22.40 -5.19 -11.22
C GLN A 142 -21.96 -5.33 -9.76
N ASP A 143 -21.96 -6.55 -9.23
CA ASP A 143 -21.47 -6.89 -7.91
C ASP A 143 -19.97 -6.57 -7.75
N LEU A 144 -19.16 -6.79 -8.79
CA LEU A 144 -17.74 -6.42 -8.80
C LEU A 144 -17.55 -4.90 -8.93
N LEU A 145 -18.28 -4.26 -9.84
CA LEU A 145 -18.22 -2.82 -10.10
C LEU A 145 -18.58 -1.99 -8.86
N TRP A 146 -19.52 -2.48 -8.05
CA TRP A 146 -20.00 -1.81 -6.83
C TRP A 146 -19.48 -2.44 -5.54
N ARG A 147 -18.49 -3.35 -5.63
CA ARG A 147 -17.87 -3.98 -4.46
C ARG A 147 -17.14 -2.96 -3.59
N GLN A 148 -17.27 -3.11 -2.28
CA GLN A 148 -16.45 -2.36 -1.32
C GLN A 148 -14.96 -2.70 -1.48
N LYS A 149 -14.11 -1.72 -1.18
CA LYS A 149 -12.65 -1.88 -1.29
C LYS A 149 -12.12 -2.71 -0.12
N ALA A 150 -11.41 -3.79 -0.46
CA ALA A 150 -10.47 -4.49 0.41
C ALA A 150 -9.04 -4.19 -0.06
N ALA A 151 -8.11 -3.91 0.86
CA ALA A 151 -6.71 -3.64 0.49
C ALA A 151 -5.99 -4.93 0.06
N PHE A 152 -4.90 -4.83 -0.71
CA PHE A 152 -4.21 -5.99 -1.27
C PHE A 152 -3.66 -6.94 -0.19
N SER A 153 -3.03 -6.40 0.86
CA SER A 153 -2.59 -7.18 2.02
C SER A 153 -3.72 -7.94 2.71
N ASP A 154 -4.96 -7.47 2.56
CA ASP A 154 -6.15 -8.08 3.15
C ASP A 154 -6.73 -9.15 2.23
N ALA A 155 -6.72 -8.90 0.91
CA ALA A 155 -7.17 -9.84 -0.10
C ALA A 155 -6.25 -11.07 -0.24
N VAL A 156 -4.95 -10.93 0.07
CA VAL A 156 -4.00 -12.06 0.09
C VAL A 156 -4.23 -12.98 1.30
N GLY A 157 -4.88 -12.47 2.36
CA GLY A 157 -5.36 -13.26 3.50
C GLY A 157 -5.13 -12.58 4.84
N HIS A 158 -6.17 -12.53 5.68
CA HIS A 158 -6.11 -11.98 7.04
C HIS A 158 -4.97 -12.58 7.88
N SER A 159 -4.78 -13.89 7.76
CA SER A 159 -3.75 -14.67 8.46
C SER A 159 -2.32 -14.25 8.13
N MET A 160 -2.05 -13.63 6.98
CA MET A 160 -0.69 -13.24 6.60
C MET A 160 -0.18 -12.07 7.44
N VAL A 161 -1.00 -11.01 7.55
CA VAL A 161 -0.64 -9.84 8.37
C VAL A 161 -0.56 -10.22 9.85
N ASP A 162 -1.51 -11.00 10.33
CA ASP A 162 -1.53 -11.44 11.73
C ASP A 162 -0.31 -12.34 12.02
N GLY A 163 0.04 -13.25 11.12
CA GLY A 163 1.24 -14.08 11.24
C GLY A 163 2.56 -13.29 11.21
N LEU A 164 2.64 -12.17 10.47
CA LEU A 164 3.81 -11.28 10.49
C LEU A 164 3.95 -10.55 11.82
N LYS A 165 2.82 -10.08 12.38
CA LYS A 165 2.78 -9.44 13.69
C LYS A 165 3.17 -10.43 14.78
N GLU A 166 2.54 -11.61 14.81
CA GLU A 166 2.86 -12.68 15.75
C GLU A 166 4.34 -13.08 15.66
N TYR A 167 4.86 -13.23 14.44
CA TYR A 167 6.29 -13.51 14.26
C TYR A 167 7.18 -12.42 14.88
N ALA A 168 6.85 -11.14 14.66
CA ALA A 168 7.59 -10.04 15.28
C ALA A 168 7.47 -10.03 16.82
N GLU A 169 6.31 -10.39 17.38
CA GLU A 169 6.12 -10.56 18.82
C GLU A 169 7.04 -11.64 19.40
N THR A 170 7.28 -12.74 18.68
CA THR A 170 8.23 -13.78 19.13
C THR A 170 9.70 -13.35 19.08
N LYS A 171 10.03 -12.28 18.35
CA LYS A 171 11.42 -11.80 18.17
C LYS A 171 11.88 -10.82 19.21
N TYR A 172 10.96 -10.10 19.85
CA TYR A 172 11.30 -9.05 20.80
C TYR A 172 10.37 -9.10 22.01
N SER A 173 10.96 -9.12 23.20
CA SER A 173 10.25 -8.66 24.39
C SER A 173 9.94 -7.17 24.30
N ASP A 174 9.00 -6.68 25.12
CA ASP A 174 8.64 -5.24 25.14
C ASP A 174 9.82 -4.36 25.55
N ALA A 175 10.63 -4.83 26.51
CA ALA A 175 11.84 -4.14 26.95
C ALA A 175 12.90 -4.08 25.83
N GLU A 176 13.09 -5.16 25.08
CA GLU A 176 14.01 -5.16 23.94
C GLU A 176 13.52 -4.28 22.79
N PHE A 177 12.22 -4.30 22.49
CA PHE A 177 11.63 -3.43 21.49
C PHE A 177 11.88 -1.96 21.83
N GLU A 178 11.58 -1.55 23.07
CA GLU A 178 11.77 -0.18 23.51
C GLU A 178 13.26 0.21 23.52
N ALA A 179 14.15 -0.66 24.01
CA ALA A 179 15.59 -0.37 24.00
C ALA A 179 16.16 -0.26 22.57
N ARG A 180 15.76 -1.15 21.66
CA ARG A 180 16.31 -1.22 20.30
C ARG A 180 15.80 -0.11 19.40
N ARG A 181 14.51 0.26 19.48
CA ARG A 181 13.95 1.32 18.63
C ARG A 181 14.58 2.69 18.89
N GLN A 182 15.12 2.93 20.09
CA GLN A 182 15.81 4.18 20.45
C GLN A 182 17.10 4.41 19.64
N LYS A 183 17.64 3.38 18.98
CA LYS A 183 18.79 3.52 18.08
C LYS A 183 18.46 4.28 16.78
N TYR A 184 17.17 4.44 16.46
CA TYR A 184 16.72 5.03 15.22
C TYR A 184 16.12 6.41 15.48
N ASP A 185 16.81 7.45 14.99
CA ASP A 185 16.38 8.84 15.12
C ASP A 185 15.51 9.32 13.96
N TYR A 186 15.58 8.63 12.83
CA TYR A 186 14.74 8.88 11.66
C TYR A 186 13.75 7.73 11.43
N ALA A 187 12.49 8.07 11.16
CA ALA A 187 11.38 7.13 10.97
C ALA A 187 11.44 6.00 12.00
N ARG A 188 11.46 6.38 13.28
CA ARG A 188 11.63 5.46 14.40
C ARG A 188 10.53 4.39 14.35
N PRO A 189 10.86 3.09 14.38
CA PRO A 189 9.87 2.03 14.46
C PRO A 189 8.89 2.24 15.62
N PHE A 190 7.60 1.99 15.41
CA PHE A 190 6.54 2.19 16.41
C PHE A 190 5.77 0.90 16.73
N THR A 191 6.15 -0.21 16.13
CA THR A 191 5.67 -1.57 16.41
C THR A 191 6.84 -2.55 16.33
N LYS A 192 6.74 -3.72 16.95
CA LYS A 192 7.76 -4.78 16.81
C LYS A 192 7.96 -5.21 15.37
N GLU A 193 6.89 -5.22 14.58
CA GLU A 193 6.93 -5.49 13.14
C GLU A 193 7.74 -4.45 12.36
N SER A 194 7.51 -3.15 12.60
CA SER A 194 8.32 -2.11 11.96
C SER A 194 9.77 -2.14 12.43
N LEU A 195 10.04 -2.58 13.66
CA LEU A 195 11.41 -2.78 14.15
C LEU A 195 12.08 -3.94 13.42
N LEU A 196 11.38 -5.07 13.27
CA LEU A 196 11.86 -6.22 12.51
C LEU A 196 12.25 -5.82 11.09
N TYR A 197 11.36 -5.11 10.39
CA TYR A 197 11.61 -4.67 9.02
C TYR A 197 12.77 -3.69 8.95
N ARG A 198 12.87 -2.77 9.91
CA ARG A 198 13.97 -1.82 9.99
C ARG A 198 15.31 -2.51 10.23
N GLU A 199 15.39 -3.49 11.14
CA GLU A 199 16.64 -4.24 11.38
C GLU A 199 17.07 -5.05 10.16
N ILE A 200 16.14 -5.66 9.43
CA ILE A 200 16.43 -6.36 8.17
C ILE A 200 16.90 -5.37 7.09
N PHE A 201 16.25 -4.21 6.98
CA PHE A 201 16.66 -3.17 6.03
C PHE A 201 18.08 -2.68 6.32
N GLU A 202 18.41 -2.34 7.57
CA GLU A 202 19.72 -1.81 7.97
C GLU A 202 20.86 -2.85 7.83
N LYS A 203 20.54 -4.16 7.86
CA LYS A 203 21.48 -5.23 7.51
C LYS A 203 21.99 -5.11 6.06
N TYR A 204 21.14 -4.66 5.14
CA TYR A 204 21.47 -4.57 3.71
C TYR A 204 21.77 -3.15 3.23
N TYR A 205 21.18 -2.15 3.87
CA TYR A 205 21.19 -0.74 3.48
C TYR A 205 21.55 0.16 4.67
N PRO A 206 22.74 -0.02 5.29
CA PRO A 206 23.10 0.68 6.51
C PRO A 206 23.09 2.20 6.32
N GLY A 207 22.33 2.90 7.17
CA GLY A 207 22.25 4.37 7.18
C GLY A 207 21.44 4.97 6.02
N GLN A 208 20.74 4.16 5.23
CA GLN A 208 19.99 4.61 4.06
C GLN A 208 18.50 4.86 4.36
N ALA A 209 18.14 5.04 5.62
CA ALA A 209 16.73 5.15 6.00
C ALA A 209 16.00 6.33 5.33
N HIS A 210 16.72 7.39 4.95
CA HIS A 210 16.17 8.55 4.25
C HIS A 210 15.77 8.30 2.79
N MET A 211 15.89 7.06 2.27
CA MET A 211 15.35 6.67 0.95
C MET A 211 13.82 6.84 0.85
N ILE A 212 13.11 6.85 1.99
CA ILE A 212 11.68 7.16 2.06
C ILE A 212 11.44 8.28 3.10
N PRO A 213 10.37 9.10 2.97
CA PRO A 213 10.12 10.21 3.89
C PRO A 213 9.61 9.75 5.27
N GLY A 214 9.17 8.50 5.38
CA GLY A 214 8.66 7.91 6.61
C GLY A 214 7.86 6.65 6.31
N PHE A 215 7.16 6.14 7.31
CA PHE A 215 6.18 5.08 7.09
C PHE A 215 4.96 5.65 6.36
N TRP A 216 4.45 4.91 5.38
CA TRP A 216 3.19 5.24 4.74
C TRP A 216 2.07 5.09 5.76
N MET A 217 1.32 6.17 6.02
CA MET A 217 0.22 6.20 6.97
C MET A 217 -0.96 6.99 6.39
N PRO A 218 -2.21 6.66 6.77
CA PRO A 218 -3.35 7.57 6.64
C PRO A 218 -3.01 8.95 7.22
N ASN A 219 -3.59 10.02 6.67
CA ASN A 219 -3.28 11.37 7.11
C ASN A 219 -3.70 11.56 8.59
N PRO A 220 -2.76 11.65 9.55
CA PRO A 220 -3.09 11.62 10.98
C PRO A 220 -3.77 12.90 11.46
N SER A 221 -3.74 13.98 10.65
CA SER A 221 -4.43 15.22 10.97
C SER A 221 -5.94 15.15 10.72
N TRP A 222 -6.41 14.13 9.99
CA TRP A 222 -7.83 13.97 9.69
C TRP A 222 -8.56 13.18 10.78
N PRO A 223 -9.82 13.55 11.10
CA PRO A 223 -10.62 12.83 12.08
C PRO A 223 -10.69 11.32 11.77
N GLY A 224 -10.43 10.49 12.78
CA GLY A 224 -10.49 9.02 12.63
C GLY A 224 -9.27 8.38 11.94
N CYS A 225 -8.23 9.14 11.61
CA CYS A 225 -7.03 8.64 10.92
C CYS A 225 -5.76 8.58 11.79
N GLY A 226 -5.83 8.99 13.06
CA GLY A 226 -4.74 8.90 14.03
C GLY A 226 -4.51 7.47 14.54
N VAL A 227 -4.05 6.58 13.67
CA VAL A 227 -3.90 5.14 13.93
C VAL A 227 -2.44 4.72 14.03
N SER A 228 -2.18 3.59 14.71
CA SER A 228 -0.85 2.99 14.86
C SER A 228 -0.60 1.78 13.95
N ASP A 229 -1.51 1.50 13.02
CA ASP A 229 -1.33 0.53 11.93
C ASP A 229 -1.75 1.19 10.62
N PRO A 230 -0.95 1.08 9.54
CA PRO A 230 -1.29 1.70 8.27
C PRO A 230 -2.45 1.01 7.52
N SER A 231 -2.89 -0.16 7.97
CA SER A 231 -4.00 -0.88 7.34
C SER A 231 -5.31 -0.10 7.40
N ALA A 232 -6.07 -0.15 6.31
CA ALA A 232 -7.43 0.41 6.30
C ALA A 232 -8.37 -0.28 7.33
N ARG A 233 -8.01 -1.47 7.84
CA ARG A 233 -8.80 -2.23 8.82
C ARG A 233 -9.01 -1.49 10.15
N VAL A 234 -8.06 -0.67 10.55
CA VAL A 234 -8.15 0.07 11.82
C VAL A 234 -8.93 1.39 11.67
N LEU A 235 -9.43 1.69 10.47
CA LEU A 235 -10.28 2.85 10.22
C LEU A 235 -11.75 2.54 10.53
N ALA A 236 -12.44 3.51 11.12
CA ALA A 236 -13.85 3.34 11.54
C ALA A 236 -14.81 3.04 10.36
N ASN A 237 -14.47 3.46 9.14
CA ASN A 237 -15.27 3.22 7.94
C ASN A 237 -14.92 1.89 7.23
N TYR A 238 -14.15 0.99 7.85
CA TYR A 238 -13.78 -0.28 7.21
C TYR A 238 -15.00 -1.15 6.83
N GLY A 239 -16.12 -1.02 7.55
CA GLY A 239 -17.41 -1.63 7.18
C GLY A 239 -17.37 -3.17 7.14
N GLU A 240 -18.26 -3.78 6.36
CA GLU A 240 -18.38 -5.25 6.23
C GLU A 240 -17.24 -5.89 5.42
N SER A 241 -16.31 -5.11 4.86
CA SER A 241 -15.14 -5.63 4.14
C SER A 241 -14.15 -6.41 5.02
N GLY A 242 -14.38 -6.47 6.34
CA GLY A 242 -13.61 -7.25 7.31
C GLY A 242 -14.38 -8.40 7.95
N LYS A 243 -15.60 -8.69 7.49
CA LYS A 243 -16.37 -9.87 7.89
C LYS A 243 -16.06 -11.05 6.96
#